data_AF-A0A1Y1QJK8-F1
#
_entry.id   AF-A0A1Y1QJK8-F1
#
_cell.length_a   1.000
_cell.length_b   1.000
_cell.length_c   1.000
_cell.angle_alpha   90.00
_cell.angle_beta   90.00
_cell.angle_gamma   90.00
#
_symmetry.space_group_name_H-M   'P 1'
#
loop_
_entity.id
_entity.type
_entity.pdbx_description
1 polymer ?
#
loop_
_entity_poly.entity_id
_entity_poly.type
_entity_poly.pdbx_seq_one_letter_code
_entity_poly.pdbx_strand_id
1 'polypeptide(L)'
;MKTLWMLAFCLGTLCACTPPAGVEQAMIRATVTGTTAQPDPVETQIRAQEQAGKLKVLAVRESFPPQFELEGSPQAIAEVQALAQPR
;
A
#
# COMPACT_ATOMS: atom_id res chain seq x y z
N MET A 1 -10.60 -38.15 50.07
CA MET A 1 -10.77 -37.00 49.15
C MET A 1 -9.48 -36.76 48.40
N LYS A 2 -9.41 -37.06 47.11
CA LYS A 2 -8.86 -36.16 46.06
C LYS A 2 -8.83 -36.90 44.73
N THR A 3 -9.65 -36.37 43.84
CA THR A 3 -10.01 -36.83 42.51
C THR A 3 -8.84 -36.72 41.54
N LEU A 4 -8.46 -37.84 40.95
CA LEU A 4 -7.51 -37.94 39.85
C LEU A 4 -8.31 -37.95 38.54
N TRP A 5 -8.74 -36.78 38.07
CA TRP A 5 -9.49 -36.63 36.83
C TRP A 5 -8.92 -35.47 36.01
N MET A 6 -8.81 -35.73 34.72
CA MET A 6 -8.68 -34.76 33.62
C MET A 6 -7.32 -34.08 33.45
N LEU A 7 -6.61 -34.51 32.39
CA LEU A 7 -5.95 -33.61 31.42
C LEU A 7 -5.47 -34.44 30.23
N ALA A 8 -6.42 -34.93 29.45
CA ALA A 8 -6.19 -35.44 28.09
C ALA A 8 -7.20 -34.75 27.18
N PHE A 9 -6.92 -33.49 26.84
CA PHE A 9 -7.63 -32.74 25.81
C PHE A 9 -6.61 -31.97 24.95
N CYS A 10 -5.62 -32.71 24.47
CA CYS A 10 -4.71 -32.26 23.42
C CYS A 10 -5.22 -32.81 22.09
N LEU A 11 -6.33 -32.31 21.55
CA LEU A 11 -6.70 -32.54 20.14
C LEU A 11 -7.83 -31.58 19.74
N GLY A 12 -7.54 -30.30 19.69
CA GLY A 12 -8.49 -29.30 19.21
C GLY A 12 -7.75 -28.14 18.63
N THR A 13 -8.06 -27.81 17.38
CA THR A 13 -7.61 -26.60 16.66
C THR A 13 -6.14 -26.57 16.27
N LEU A 14 -5.74 -27.51 15.41
CA LEU A 14 -4.79 -27.17 14.34
C LEU A 14 -5.34 -25.91 13.67
N CYS A 15 -4.58 -24.83 13.85
CA CYS A 15 -4.75 -23.55 13.22
C CYS A 15 -4.97 -23.75 11.71
N ALA A 16 -6.21 -23.61 11.26
CA ALA A 16 -6.47 -23.12 9.92
C ALA A 16 -6.10 -21.63 9.91
N CYS A 17 -4.81 -21.31 10.07
CA CYS A 17 -4.25 -20.06 9.59
C CYS A 17 -4.05 -20.22 8.09
N THR A 18 -5.15 -20.29 7.34
CA THR A 18 -5.12 -19.88 5.94
C THR A 18 -4.78 -18.39 5.97
N PRO A 19 -3.60 -17.95 5.49
CA PRO A 19 -3.45 -16.53 5.20
C PRO A 19 -4.62 -16.15 4.27
N PRO A 20 -5.30 -15.02 4.50
CA PRO A 20 -6.31 -14.56 3.55
C PRO A 20 -5.61 -14.56 2.18
N ALA A 21 -6.15 -15.37 1.27
CA ALA A 21 -5.63 -15.52 -0.07
C ALA A 21 -5.35 -14.12 -0.59
N GLY A 22 -4.07 -13.88 -0.88
CA GLY A 22 -3.61 -12.60 -1.37
C GLY A 22 -4.46 -12.24 -2.58
N VAL A 23 -5.36 -11.27 -2.38
CA VAL A 23 -5.58 -10.27 -3.40
C VAL A 23 -4.23 -9.57 -3.51
N GLU A 24 -3.33 -10.18 -4.27
CA GLU A 24 -2.22 -9.51 -4.90
C GLU A 24 -2.91 -8.44 -5.76
N GLN A 25 -3.14 -7.28 -5.13
CA GLN A 25 -3.80 -6.16 -5.78
C GLN A 25 -2.95 -5.86 -7.00
N ALA A 26 -3.49 -6.13 -8.19
CA ALA A 26 -2.76 -5.99 -9.43
C ALA A 26 -2.08 -4.62 -9.44
N MET A 27 -0.75 -4.61 -9.45
CA MET A 27 0.00 -3.37 -9.49
C MET A 27 -0.22 -2.75 -10.86
N ILE A 28 -0.62 -1.48 -10.87
CA ILE A 28 -0.80 -0.70 -12.09
C ILE A 28 0.30 0.33 -12.20
N ARG A 29 0.56 0.77 -13.43
CA ARG A 29 1.49 1.87 -13.71
C ARG A 29 0.74 3.12 -14.10
N ALA A 30 1.21 4.26 -13.63
CA ALA A 30 0.71 5.56 -14.06
C ALA A 30 1.80 6.62 -14.06
N THR A 31 1.62 7.62 -14.91
CA THR A 31 2.40 8.86 -14.85
C THR A 31 1.58 9.94 -14.18
N VAL A 32 2.14 10.59 -13.17
CA VAL A 32 1.51 11.69 -12.44
C VAL A 32 2.39 12.92 -12.52
N THR A 33 1.79 14.07 -12.81
CA THR A 33 2.48 15.37 -12.77
C THR A 33 2.32 15.97 -11.38
N GLY A 34 3.42 16.43 -10.78
CA GLY A 34 3.41 17.17 -9.53
C GLY A 34 2.77 18.55 -9.67
N THR A 35 2.86 19.33 -8.61
CA THR A 35 2.38 20.73 -8.60
C THR A 35 3.53 21.72 -8.48
N THR A 36 3.25 23.02 -8.66
CA THR A 36 4.22 24.09 -8.40
C THR A 36 4.21 24.57 -6.94
N ALA A 37 3.38 23.97 -6.08
CA ALA A 37 3.30 24.35 -4.66
C ALA A 37 4.51 23.84 -3.86
N GLN A 38 4.81 24.49 -2.73
CA GLN A 38 5.90 24.10 -1.83
C GLN A 38 5.41 23.97 -0.38
N PRO A 39 5.52 22.78 0.25
CA PRO A 39 5.91 21.50 -0.36
C PRO A 39 4.86 21.03 -1.39
N ASP A 40 5.29 20.24 -2.39
CA ASP A 40 4.36 19.67 -3.36
C ASP A 40 3.47 18.61 -2.67
N PRO A 41 2.14 18.79 -2.59
CA PRO A 41 1.24 17.80 -2.02
C PRO A 41 1.31 16.46 -2.76
N VAL A 42 1.57 16.46 -4.07
CA VAL A 42 1.70 15.23 -4.88
C VAL A 42 2.95 14.46 -4.46
N GLU A 43 4.11 15.13 -4.42
CA GLU A 43 5.36 14.51 -3.95
C GLU A 43 5.21 13.99 -2.51
N THR A 44 4.59 14.77 -1.63
CA THR A 44 4.35 14.40 -0.23
C THR A 44 3.53 13.11 -0.13
N GLN A 45 2.45 13.00 -0.92
CA GLN A 45 1.62 11.80 -0.94
C GLN A 45 2.35 10.59 -1.53
N ILE A 46 3.12 10.78 -2.61
CA ILE A 46 3.94 9.72 -3.22
C ILE A 46 4.90 9.13 -2.18
N ARG A 47 5.61 9.99 -1.43
CA ARG A 47 6.54 9.58 -0.38
C ARG A 47 5.84 8.78 0.73
N ALA A 48 4.66 9.24 1.16
CA ALA A 48 3.89 8.54 2.20
C ALA A 48 3.44 7.14 1.75
N GLN A 49 2.98 7.00 0.50
CA GLN A 49 2.55 5.70 -0.05
C GLN A 49 3.73 4.75 -0.31
N GLU A 50 4.89 5.29 -0.68
CA GLU A 50 6.13 4.53 -0.84
C GLU A 50 6.65 3.99 0.51
N GLN A 51 6.65 4.82 1.56
CA GLN A 51 6.98 4.38 2.93
C GLN A 51 6.02 3.32 3.46
N ALA A 52 4.75 3.36 3.06
CA ALA A 52 3.76 2.35 3.40
C ALA A 52 3.85 1.07 2.55
N GLY A 53 4.75 1.00 1.57
CA GLY A 53 4.91 -0.15 0.67
C GLY A 53 3.77 -0.35 -0.33
N LYS A 54 2.92 0.67 -0.53
CA LYS A 54 1.74 0.60 -1.41
C LYS A 54 2.03 1.06 -2.84
N LEU A 55 3.14 1.75 -3.02
CA LEU A 55 3.56 2.39 -4.26
C LEU A 55 5.09 2.41 -4.35
N LYS A 56 5.61 2.47 -5.57
CA LYS A 56 7.04 2.60 -5.87
C LYS A 56 7.22 3.65 -6.97
N VAL A 57 8.19 4.54 -6.80
CA VAL A 57 8.62 5.44 -7.87
C VAL A 57 9.56 4.69 -8.81
N LEU A 58 9.19 4.60 -10.09
CA LEU A 58 10.00 3.99 -11.14
C LEU A 58 10.97 4.99 -11.76
N ALA A 59 10.49 6.21 -12.01
CA ALA A 59 11.28 7.29 -12.58
C ALA A 59 10.72 8.66 -12.19
N VAL A 60 11.60 9.65 -12.15
CA VAL A 60 11.23 11.07 -12.06
C VAL A 60 11.80 11.76 -13.30
N ARG A 61 10.95 12.45 -14.05
CA ARG A 61 11.38 13.24 -15.22
C ARG A 61 11.68 14.66 -14.78
N GLU A 62 12.79 15.17 -15.28
CA GLU A 62 13.21 16.56 -15.08
C GLU A 62 12.31 17.51 -15.91
N SER A 63 11.11 17.79 -15.38
CA SER A 63 10.13 18.73 -15.92
C SER A 63 9.65 19.70 -14.84
N PHE A 64 8.94 20.76 -15.23
CA PHE A 64 8.37 21.73 -14.29
C PHE A 64 6.86 21.91 -14.56
N PRO A 65 5.96 21.37 -13.70
CA PRO A 65 6.23 20.54 -12.52
C PRO A 65 6.88 19.18 -12.84
N PRO A 66 7.50 18.49 -11.86
CA PRO A 66 8.10 17.16 -12.07
C PRO A 66 7.04 16.14 -12.48
N GLN A 67 7.42 15.17 -13.31
CA GLN A 67 6.56 14.02 -13.63
C GLN A 67 7.13 12.76 -13.00
N PHE A 68 6.25 11.99 -12.36
CA PHE A 68 6.59 10.76 -11.66
C PHE A 68 5.97 9.57 -12.41
N GLU A 69 6.78 8.57 -12.73
CA GLU A 69 6.31 7.26 -13.15
C GLU A 69 6.20 6.36 -11.94
N LEU A 70 4.99 5.85 -11.67
CA LEU A 70 4.62 5.16 -10.45
C LEU A 70 4.12 3.76 -10.75
N GLU A 71 4.44 2.80 -9.89
CA GLU A 71 3.85 1.46 -9.88
C GLU A 71 3.28 1.19 -8.49
N GLY A 72 2.03 0.76 -8.40
CA GLY A 72 1.41 0.53 -7.09
C GLY A 72 -0.03 0.02 -7.17
N SER A 73 -0.67 -0.10 -6.02
CA SER A 73 -2.08 -0.51 -5.98
C SER A 73 -2.96 0.53 -6.67
N PRO A 74 -4.09 0.12 -7.30
CA PRO A 74 -5.00 1.07 -7.93
C PRO A 74 -5.50 2.18 -6.99
N GLN A 75 -5.65 1.85 -5.69
CA GLN A 75 -6.06 2.79 -4.66
C GLN A 75 -4.98 3.84 -4.38
N ALA A 76 -3.72 3.42 -4.22
CA ALA A 76 -2.60 4.33 -3.97
C ALA A 76 -2.37 5.28 -5.16
N ILE A 77 -2.47 4.77 -6.40
CA ILE A 77 -2.38 5.60 -7.60
C ILE A 77 -3.53 6.62 -7.66
N ALA A 78 -4.77 6.20 -7.37
CA ALA A 78 -5.92 7.08 -7.38
C ALA A 78 -5.80 8.23 -6.35
N GLU A 79 -5.30 7.93 -5.14
CA GLU A 79 -5.06 8.94 -4.10
C GLU A 79 -4.05 10.00 -4.56
N VAL A 80 -2.96 9.57 -5.20
CA VAL A 80 -1.94 10.48 -5.74
C VAL A 80 -2.50 11.32 -6.91
N GLN A 81 -3.24 10.69 -7.83
CA GLN A 81 -3.86 11.38 -8.97
C GLN A 81 -4.89 12.43 -8.56
N ALA A 82 -5.63 12.20 -7.48
CA ALA A 82 -6.61 13.14 -6.95
C ALA A 82 -5.98 14.48 -6.52
N LEU A 83 -4.69 14.48 -6.17
CA LEU A 83 -3.93 15.68 -5.80
C LEU A 83 -3.28 16.38 -7.00
N ALA A 84 -3.10 15.67 -8.11
CA ALA A 84 -2.43 16.17 -9.31
C ALA A 84 -3.38 16.90 -10.28
N GLN A 85 -4.69 16.73 -10.15
CA GLN A 85 -5.66 17.41 -11.01
C GLN A 85 -5.87 18.86 -10.55
N PRO A 86 -5.75 19.86 -11.45
CA PRO A 86 -6.15 21.21 -11.13
C PRO A 86 -7.66 21.23 -10.85
N ARG A 87 -8.06 21.78 -9.70
CA ARG A 87 -9.46 22.14 -9.45
C ARG A 87 -9.82 23.41 -10.19
#